data_AF-A0A661PDU8-F1
#
_entry.id   AF-A0A661PDU8-F1
#
_cell.length_a   1.000
_cell.length_b   1.000
_cell.length_c   1.000
_cell.angle_alpha   90.00
_cell.angle_beta   90.00
_cell.angle_gamma   90.00
#
_symmetry.space_group_name_H-M   'P 1'
#
loop_
_entity.id
_entity.type
_entity.pdbx_description
1 polymer ?
#
loop_
_entity_poly.entity_id
_entity_poly.type
_entity_poly.pdbx_seq_one_letter_code
_entity_poly.pdbx_strand_id
1 'polypeptide(L)'
;MFFEYWIVLFSAWAMANVMGLLISDSFKTVVTIYILIPFLVIPQIILSGIIVKYENLNPQISSPKRIPFYGEIITARWAYEGLATYQFMENKYQQHFYEYDKLKSIANLKANFHIKELLNKLLFVERNLQNPEEIEKVAYNLGSLQTEIRDEYKERMILNSYYEAAPTYTMKYVDQLTPETINEEILEYTRVYLQTLKQFYSTTFKASVTEINDIVHSFDLEELKILRRKHTNKSLEDLVTNNKTFDYYTETKGDMIQKRDPIYMDPTHPFVKAHFYAPRKMIAGVFVPTIWVNVLIIWLMTFCLYILLYFRVLKRILDFMEQLSPKKKSY
;
A
#
# COMPACT_ATOMS: atom_id res chain seq x y z
N MET A 1 22.74 0.44 4.38
CA MET A 1 21.91 1.56 4.88
C MET A 1 22.50 2.94 4.62
N PHE A 2 23.83 3.18 4.75
CA PHE A 2 24.35 4.55 4.52
C PHE A 2 24.11 5.07 3.09
N PHE A 3 24.40 4.24 2.09
CA PHE A 3 24.23 4.62 0.68
C PHE A 3 22.76 4.87 0.33
N GLU A 4 21.86 4.03 0.85
CA GLU A 4 20.42 4.10 0.59
C GLU A 4 19.78 5.35 1.20
N TYR A 5 20.21 5.71 2.41
CA TYR A 5 19.85 7.00 3.01
C TYR A 5 20.38 8.16 2.18
N TRP A 6 21.67 8.10 1.81
CA TRP A 6 22.31 9.16 1.03
C TRP A 6 21.60 9.37 -0.31
N ILE A 7 21.32 8.31 -1.08
CA ILE A 7 20.72 8.46 -2.42
C ILE A 7 19.30 9.02 -2.35
N VAL A 8 18.49 8.62 -1.36
CA VAL A 8 17.13 9.16 -1.20
C VAL A 8 17.18 10.63 -0.80
N LEU A 9 17.99 10.98 0.19
CA LEU A 9 18.12 12.37 0.65
C LEU A 9 18.73 13.26 -0.43
N PHE A 10 19.73 12.77 -1.15
CA PHE A 10 20.32 13.46 -2.29
C PHE A 10 19.29 13.69 -3.41
N SER A 11 18.47 12.69 -3.73
CA SER A 11 17.43 12.82 -4.75
C SER A 11 16.36 13.85 -4.35
N ALA A 12 15.94 13.85 -3.08
CA ALA A 12 15.01 14.84 -2.55
C ALA A 12 15.60 16.26 -2.57
N TRP A 13 16.88 16.40 -2.20
CA TRP A 13 17.62 17.66 -2.29
C TRP A 13 17.73 18.17 -3.73
N ALA A 14 18.07 17.29 -4.69
CA ALA A 14 18.17 17.65 -6.11
C ALA A 14 16.84 18.18 -6.65
N MET A 15 15.73 17.48 -6.35
CA MET A 15 14.38 17.92 -6.72
C MET A 15 14.03 19.29 -6.12
N ALA A 16 14.31 19.48 -4.83
CA ALA A 16 14.05 20.73 -4.13
C ALA A 16 14.84 21.91 -4.72
N ASN A 17 16.10 21.71 -5.12
CA ASN A 17 16.88 22.75 -5.79
C ASN A 17 16.29 23.14 -7.15
N VAL A 18 15.91 22.16 -7.99
CA VAL A 18 15.30 22.47 -9.30
C VAL A 18 13.95 23.19 -9.11
N MET A 19 13.16 22.79 -8.11
CA MET A 19 11.94 23.50 -7.75
C MET A 19 12.23 24.94 -7.31
N GLY A 20 13.25 25.16 -6.47
CA GLY A 20 13.69 26.49 -6.06
C GLY A 20 14.10 27.37 -7.23
N LEU A 21 14.86 26.82 -8.19
CA LEU A 21 15.24 27.52 -9.42
C LEU A 21 14.02 27.87 -10.28
N LEU A 22 13.07 26.95 -10.43
CA LEU A 22 11.83 27.19 -11.17
C LEU A 22 11.02 28.37 -10.61
N ILE A 23 10.91 28.45 -9.28
CA ILE A 23 10.23 29.55 -8.59
C ILE A 23 11.01 30.85 -8.77
N SER A 24 12.34 30.80 -8.59
CA SER A 24 13.19 32.00 -8.70
C SER A 24 13.21 32.61 -10.10
N ASP A 25 13.10 31.82 -11.18
CA ASP A 25 12.99 32.34 -12.55
C ASP A 25 11.59 32.91 -12.85
N SER A 26 10.57 32.39 -12.19
CA SER A 26 9.16 32.70 -12.49
C SER A 26 8.63 33.95 -11.78
N PHE A 27 9.10 34.26 -10.57
CA PHE A 27 8.60 35.38 -9.77
C PHE A 27 9.56 36.56 -9.72
N LYS A 28 9.03 37.78 -9.88
CA LYS A 28 9.82 39.02 -9.99
C LYS A 28 10.29 39.58 -8.64
N THR A 29 9.61 39.26 -7.53
CA THR A 29 9.92 39.83 -6.20
C THR A 29 10.34 38.75 -5.21
N VAL A 30 11.36 39.08 -4.42
CA VAL A 30 11.88 38.19 -3.36
C VAL A 30 10.82 37.94 -2.28
N VAL A 31 9.97 38.93 -2.00
CA VAL A 31 8.85 38.81 -1.04
C VAL A 31 7.87 37.71 -1.47
N THR A 32 7.47 37.68 -2.75
CA THR A 32 6.56 36.63 -3.24
C THR A 32 7.18 35.25 -3.13
N ILE A 33 8.47 35.11 -3.43
CA ILE A 33 9.20 33.83 -3.30
C ILE A 33 9.16 33.35 -1.84
N TYR A 34 9.46 34.22 -0.88
CA TYR A 34 9.45 33.86 0.55
C TYR A 34 8.07 33.47 1.06
N ILE A 35 7.00 34.11 0.58
CA ILE A 35 5.62 33.73 0.93
C ILE A 35 5.28 32.36 0.34
N LEU A 36 5.76 32.05 -0.87
CA LEU A 36 5.39 30.82 -1.59
C LEU A 36 6.08 29.57 -1.04
N ILE A 37 7.29 29.69 -0.47
CA ILE A 37 8.04 28.55 0.10
C ILE A 37 7.21 27.79 1.15
N PRO A 38 6.63 28.41 2.19
CA PRO A 38 5.74 27.72 3.13
C PRO A 38 4.57 27.01 2.45
N PHE A 39 3.95 27.60 1.43
CA PHE A 39 2.84 26.99 0.69
C PHE A 39 3.26 25.77 -0.12
N LEU A 40 4.54 25.59 -0.41
CA LEU A 40 5.06 24.36 -1.01
C LEU A 40 5.46 23.32 0.04
N VAL A 41 6.10 23.76 1.12
CA VAL A 41 6.64 22.85 2.15
C VAL A 41 5.53 22.27 3.02
N ILE A 42 4.53 23.06 3.44
CA ILE A 42 3.46 22.59 4.33
C ILE A 42 2.65 21.45 3.69
N PRO A 43 2.17 21.54 2.43
CA PRO A 43 1.49 20.42 1.78
C PRO A 43 2.39 19.19 1.64
N GLN A 44 3.69 19.37 1.39
CA GLN A 44 4.63 18.23 1.32
C GLN A 44 4.65 17.44 2.63
N ILE A 45 4.59 18.12 3.77
CA ILE A 45 4.59 17.48 5.08
C ILE A 45 3.22 16.87 5.41
N ILE A 46 2.12 17.62 5.23
CA ILE A 46 0.77 17.18 5.60
C ILE A 46 0.30 16.03 4.72
N LEU A 47 0.49 16.14 3.40
CA LEU A 47 0.03 15.18 2.42
C LEU A 47 1.04 14.05 2.16
N SER A 48 2.10 13.96 2.98
CA SER A 48 3.09 12.88 2.93
C SER A 48 2.55 11.50 3.34
N GLY A 49 1.38 11.44 3.97
CA GLY A 49 0.84 10.23 4.59
C GLY A 49 1.34 9.99 6.02
N ILE A 50 2.30 10.78 6.51
CA ILE A 50 2.90 10.64 7.84
C ILE A 50 2.02 11.28 8.92
N ILE A 51 1.66 12.55 8.72
CA ILE A 51 0.84 13.31 9.68
C ILE A 51 -0.62 12.93 9.53
N VAL A 52 -1.11 12.91 8.29
CA VAL A 52 -2.48 12.54 7.96
C VAL A 52 -2.45 11.25 7.17
N LYS A 53 -2.93 10.17 7.77
CA LYS A 53 -3.03 8.90 7.08
C LYS A 53 -4.06 8.98 5.96
N TYR A 54 -3.75 8.41 4.80
CA TYR A 54 -4.65 8.43 3.64
C TYR A 54 -5.98 7.69 3.89
N GLU A 55 -6.02 6.75 4.83
CA GLU A 55 -7.22 6.01 5.26
C GLU A 55 -8.25 6.89 5.99
N ASN A 56 -7.81 8.01 6.59
CA ASN A 56 -8.68 8.93 7.33
C ASN A 56 -9.21 10.08 6.46
N LEU A 57 -8.86 10.09 5.17
CA LEU A 57 -9.29 11.12 4.23
C LEU A 57 -10.61 10.72 3.59
N ASN A 58 -11.37 11.71 3.11
CA ASN A 58 -12.70 11.50 2.54
C ASN A 58 -12.70 10.34 1.50
N PRO A 59 -13.55 9.31 1.67
CA PRO A 59 -13.64 8.16 0.76
C PRO A 59 -13.98 8.51 -0.70
N GLN A 60 -14.52 9.70 -0.96
CA GLN A 60 -14.76 10.20 -2.33
C GLN A 60 -13.47 10.62 -3.04
N ILE A 61 -12.40 10.93 -2.29
CA ILE A 61 -11.14 11.49 -2.80
C ILE A 61 -9.94 10.56 -2.49
N SER A 62 -10.09 9.64 -1.54
CA SER A 62 -9.08 8.66 -1.14
C SER A 62 -9.68 7.26 -1.08
N SER A 63 -8.91 6.24 -1.43
CA SER A 63 -9.27 4.85 -1.21
C SER A 63 -8.26 4.21 -0.25
N PRO A 64 -8.67 3.41 0.74
CA PRO A 64 -7.71 2.71 1.59
C PRO A 64 -6.75 1.79 0.80
N LYS A 65 -7.18 1.32 -0.38
CA LYS A 65 -6.43 0.39 -1.24
C LYS A 65 -5.27 1.05 -2.01
N ARG A 66 -5.23 2.38 -2.14
CA ARG A 66 -4.27 3.08 -3.03
C ARG A 66 -3.92 4.49 -2.52
N ILE A 67 -2.69 4.90 -2.82
CA ILE A 67 -2.26 6.28 -2.58
C ILE A 67 -3.10 7.23 -3.47
N PRO A 68 -3.66 8.32 -2.92
CA PRO A 68 -4.44 9.28 -3.70
C PRO A 68 -3.55 10.09 -4.67
N PHE A 69 -4.14 10.59 -5.77
CA PHE A 69 -3.40 11.25 -6.85
C PHE A 69 -2.55 12.44 -6.37
N TYR A 70 -3.05 13.24 -5.42
CA TYR A 70 -2.28 14.37 -4.87
C TYR A 70 -1.07 13.88 -4.09
N GLY A 71 -1.19 12.75 -3.40
CA GLY A 71 -0.07 12.10 -2.72
C GLY A 71 1.03 11.69 -3.69
N GLU A 72 0.69 11.25 -4.90
CA GLU A 72 1.67 10.87 -5.92
C GLU A 72 2.56 12.05 -6.37
N ILE A 73 2.12 13.30 -6.22
CA ILE A 73 2.89 14.53 -6.55
C ILE A 73 3.84 14.93 -5.42
N ILE A 74 3.59 14.48 -4.19
CA ILE A 74 4.38 14.83 -3.00
C ILE A 74 5.70 14.05 -2.96
N THR A 75 6.81 14.76 -3.18
CA THR A 75 8.18 14.20 -3.15
C THR A 75 8.56 13.67 -1.78
N ALA A 76 8.17 14.37 -0.71
CA ALA A 76 8.43 13.95 0.66
C ALA A 76 7.83 12.56 0.98
N ARG A 77 6.66 12.23 0.39
CA ARG A 77 6.08 10.88 0.53
C ARG A 77 6.96 9.83 -0.14
N TRP A 78 7.40 10.04 -1.39
CA TRP A 78 8.26 9.07 -2.10
C TRP A 78 9.54 8.81 -1.28
N ALA A 79 10.21 9.88 -0.82
CA ALA A 79 11.42 9.76 -0.03
C ALA A 79 11.17 9.03 1.30
N TYR A 80 10.13 9.42 2.03
CA TYR A 80 9.81 8.83 3.31
C TYR A 80 9.43 7.35 3.22
N GLU A 81 8.51 6.99 2.32
CA GLU A 81 8.09 5.60 2.14
C GLU A 81 9.27 4.71 1.75
N GLY A 82 10.17 5.20 0.89
CA GLY A 82 11.37 4.46 0.48
C GLY A 82 12.28 4.16 1.66
N LEU A 83 12.52 5.14 2.53
CA LEU A 83 13.35 4.97 3.72
C LEU A 83 12.66 4.14 4.81
N ALA A 84 11.37 4.38 5.06
CA ALA A 84 10.61 3.68 6.09
C ALA A 84 10.54 2.18 5.82
N THR A 85 10.19 1.81 4.58
CA THR A 85 10.13 0.40 4.16
C THR A 85 11.52 -0.24 4.19
N TYR A 86 12.53 0.40 3.60
CA TYR A 86 13.89 -0.14 3.58
C TYR A 86 14.51 -0.28 4.98
N GLN A 87 14.39 0.75 5.84
CA GLN A 87 14.89 0.71 7.21
C GLN A 87 14.23 -0.41 8.03
N PHE A 88 12.93 -0.65 7.81
CA PHE A 88 12.22 -1.72 8.49
C PHE A 88 12.66 -3.09 7.97
N MET A 89 12.73 -3.32 6.66
CA MET A 89 12.98 -4.65 6.11
C MET A 89 14.46 -5.06 6.22
N GLU A 90 15.38 -4.13 5.96
CA GLU A 90 16.78 -4.46 5.72
C GLU A 90 17.67 -4.30 6.96
N ASN A 91 17.11 -4.00 8.13
CA ASN A 91 17.92 -3.90 9.34
C ASN A 91 18.42 -5.28 9.77
N LYS A 92 19.56 -5.32 10.46
CA LYS A 92 20.23 -6.59 10.82
C LYS A 92 19.36 -7.56 11.61
N TYR A 93 18.36 -7.08 12.35
CA TYR A 93 17.42 -7.96 13.03
C TYR A 93 16.43 -8.55 12.01
N GLN A 94 15.78 -7.69 11.22
CA GLN A 94 14.76 -8.10 10.26
C GLN A 94 15.30 -8.94 9.09
N GLN A 95 16.58 -8.85 8.75
CA GLN A 95 17.21 -9.76 7.80
C GLN A 95 17.08 -11.25 8.16
N HIS A 96 16.90 -11.58 9.45
CA HIS A 96 16.67 -12.95 9.90
C HIS A 96 15.18 -13.33 9.96
N PHE A 97 14.29 -12.37 10.19
CA PHE A 97 12.90 -12.65 10.57
C PHE A 97 11.86 -12.19 9.54
N TYR A 98 12.18 -11.21 8.69
CA TYR A 98 11.19 -10.48 7.87
C TYR A 98 10.37 -11.40 6.97
N GLU A 99 11.01 -12.33 6.24
CA GLU A 99 10.29 -13.23 5.32
C GLU A 99 9.32 -14.15 6.06
N TYR A 100 9.71 -14.68 7.23
CA TYR A 100 8.84 -15.52 8.03
C TYR A 100 7.76 -14.72 8.77
N ASP A 101 8.08 -13.51 9.24
CA ASP A 101 7.11 -12.59 9.82
C ASP A 101 6.07 -12.17 8.79
N LYS A 102 6.49 -11.95 7.55
CA LYS A 102 5.63 -11.69 6.40
C LYS A 102 4.67 -12.87 6.15
N LEU A 103 5.21 -14.08 6.03
CA LEU A 103 4.39 -15.29 5.85
C LEU A 103 3.40 -15.50 7.00
N LYS A 104 3.87 -15.34 8.24
CA LYS A 104 3.05 -15.41 9.45
C LYS A 104 1.91 -14.38 9.44
N SER A 105 2.21 -13.14 9.08
CA SER A 105 1.20 -12.07 9.00
C SER A 105 0.16 -12.36 7.93
N ILE A 106 0.58 -12.66 6.69
CA ILE A 106 -0.32 -13.01 5.58
C ILE A 106 -1.23 -14.18 6.00
N ALA A 107 -0.65 -15.25 6.53
CA ALA A 107 -1.37 -16.44 6.93
C ALA A 107 -2.40 -16.16 8.05
N ASN A 108 -2.01 -15.40 9.07
CA ASN A 108 -2.91 -15.00 10.16
C ASN A 108 -4.07 -14.14 9.65
N LEU A 109 -3.77 -13.11 8.86
CA LEU A 109 -4.77 -12.18 8.33
C LEU A 109 -5.76 -12.89 7.39
N LYS A 110 -5.27 -13.83 6.57
CA LYS A 110 -6.12 -14.60 5.67
C LYS A 110 -6.99 -15.61 6.42
N ALA A 111 -6.43 -16.44 7.29
CA ALA A 111 -7.18 -17.49 7.98
C ALA A 111 -8.19 -16.95 9.01
N ASN A 112 -7.77 -15.98 9.84
CA ASN A 112 -8.53 -15.58 11.02
C ASN A 112 -9.48 -14.41 10.78
N PHE A 113 -9.26 -13.63 9.72
CA PHE A 113 -10.08 -12.46 9.40
C PHE A 113 -10.71 -12.59 8.01
N HIS A 114 -9.92 -12.57 6.93
CA HIS A 114 -10.46 -12.54 5.56
C HIS A 114 -11.37 -13.74 5.25
N ILE A 115 -10.85 -14.96 5.30
CA ILE A 115 -11.61 -16.18 4.97
C ILE A 115 -12.74 -16.41 5.98
N LYS A 116 -12.53 -16.02 7.25
CA LYS A 116 -13.59 -16.08 8.27
C LYS A 116 -14.78 -15.22 7.88
N GLU A 117 -14.55 -13.99 7.42
CA GLU A 117 -15.62 -13.11 6.93
C GLU A 117 -16.27 -13.64 5.65
N LEU A 118 -15.50 -14.22 4.71
CA LEU A 118 -16.07 -14.89 3.53
C LEU A 118 -16.99 -16.06 3.92
N LEU A 119 -16.58 -16.89 4.88
CA LEU A 119 -17.42 -17.97 5.42
C LEU A 119 -18.68 -17.42 6.10
N ASN A 120 -18.61 -16.29 6.82
CA ASN A 120 -19.77 -15.64 7.40
C ASN A 120 -20.74 -15.12 6.32
N LYS A 121 -20.22 -14.50 5.24
CA LYS A 121 -21.02 -14.06 4.09
C LYS A 121 -21.68 -15.24 3.38
N LEU A 122 -20.96 -16.34 3.18
CA LEU A 122 -21.49 -17.56 2.58
C LEU A 122 -22.62 -18.15 3.42
N LEU A 123 -22.43 -18.24 4.74
CA LEU A 123 -23.46 -18.71 5.67
C LEU A 123 -24.69 -17.79 5.71
N PHE A 124 -24.49 -16.47 5.55
CA PHE A 124 -25.60 -15.53 5.37
C PHE A 124 -26.38 -15.82 4.08
N VAL A 125 -25.67 -16.04 2.96
CA VAL A 125 -26.31 -16.38 1.67
C VAL A 125 -27.13 -17.66 1.81
N GLU A 126 -26.53 -18.75 2.32
CA GLU A 126 -27.21 -20.03 2.50
C GLU A 126 -28.52 -19.93 3.28
N ARG A 127 -28.55 -19.13 4.35
CA ARG A 127 -29.73 -18.97 5.21
C ARG A 127 -30.82 -18.10 4.59
N ASN A 128 -30.47 -17.23 3.65
CA ASN A 128 -31.37 -16.19 3.13
C ASN A 128 -31.64 -16.32 1.64
N LEU A 129 -31.17 -17.38 0.97
CA LEU A 129 -31.41 -17.60 -0.47
C LEU A 129 -32.89 -17.54 -0.86
N GLN A 130 -33.77 -18.05 -0.01
CA GLN A 130 -35.21 -18.09 -0.26
C GLN A 130 -35.96 -16.91 0.36
N ASN A 131 -35.28 -15.97 1.02
CA ASN A 131 -35.90 -14.84 1.70
C ASN A 131 -36.01 -13.63 0.75
N PRO A 132 -37.23 -13.24 0.31
CA PRO A 132 -37.41 -12.13 -0.62
C PRO A 132 -36.92 -10.77 -0.09
N GLU A 133 -36.91 -10.58 1.23
CA GLU A 133 -36.50 -9.32 1.86
C GLU A 133 -34.98 -9.11 1.82
N GLU A 134 -34.21 -10.18 1.68
CA GLU A 134 -32.74 -10.15 1.76
C GLU A 134 -32.06 -10.31 0.39
N ILE A 135 -32.83 -10.32 -0.71
CA ILE A 135 -32.33 -10.55 -2.09
C ILE A 135 -31.17 -9.60 -2.44
N GLU A 136 -31.31 -8.30 -2.14
CA GLU A 136 -30.27 -7.31 -2.44
C GLU A 136 -28.96 -7.60 -1.70
N LYS A 137 -29.06 -8.01 -0.42
CA LYS A 137 -27.91 -8.31 0.42
C LYS A 137 -27.26 -9.65 0.05
N VAL A 138 -28.06 -10.62 -0.38
CA VAL A 138 -27.58 -11.88 -0.97
C VAL A 138 -26.79 -11.60 -2.24
N ALA A 139 -27.34 -10.81 -3.16
CA ALA A 139 -26.66 -10.42 -4.40
C ALA A 139 -25.34 -9.67 -4.12
N TYR A 140 -25.35 -8.75 -3.17
CA TYR A 140 -24.16 -8.03 -2.73
C TYR A 140 -23.09 -8.99 -2.16
N ASN A 141 -23.47 -9.91 -1.27
CA ASN A 141 -22.54 -10.87 -0.67
C ASN A 141 -21.97 -11.85 -1.70
N LEU A 142 -22.78 -12.30 -2.65
CA LEU A 142 -22.32 -13.14 -3.77
C LEU A 142 -21.29 -12.42 -4.65
N GLY A 143 -21.56 -11.15 -5.01
CA GLY A 143 -20.61 -10.33 -5.76
C GLY A 143 -19.31 -10.06 -5.00
N SER A 144 -19.40 -9.82 -3.68
CA SER A 144 -18.25 -9.68 -2.79
C SER A 144 -17.45 -10.98 -2.73
N LEU A 145 -18.08 -12.14 -2.49
CA LEU A 145 -17.43 -13.46 -2.49
C LEU A 145 -16.69 -13.73 -3.81
N GLN A 146 -17.33 -13.45 -4.94
CA GLN A 146 -16.73 -13.61 -6.26
C GLN A 146 -15.46 -12.75 -6.43
N THR A 147 -15.55 -11.48 -6.04
CA THR A 147 -14.42 -10.53 -6.14
C THR A 147 -13.28 -10.94 -5.23
N GLU A 148 -13.58 -11.25 -3.97
CA GLU A 148 -12.59 -11.60 -2.96
C GLU A 148 -11.89 -12.92 -3.25
N ILE A 149 -12.59 -13.94 -3.77
CA ILE A 149 -11.96 -15.20 -4.17
C ILE A 149 -11.00 -14.98 -5.34
N ARG A 150 -11.35 -14.12 -6.30
CA ARG A 150 -10.47 -13.79 -7.43
C ARG A 150 -9.24 -12.99 -6.98
N ASP A 151 -9.42 -12.03 -6.08
CA ASP A 151 -8.32 -11.21 -5.57
C ASP A 151 -7.39 -12.03 -4.66
N GLU A 152 -7.93 -12.88 -3.80
CA GLU A 152 -7.17 -13.83 -3.00
C GLU A 152 -6.36 -14.79 -3.88
N TYR A 153 -6.93 -15.29 -4.97
CA TYR A 153 -6.18 -16.13 -5.91
C TYR A 153 -4.98 -15.41 -6.53
N LYS A 154 -5.13 -14.13 -6.94
CA LYS A 154 -4.01 -13.33 -7.46
C LYS A 154 -2.91 -13.15 -6.41
N GLU A 155 -3.29 -12.83 -5.18
CA GLU A 155 -2.35 -12.69 -4.07
C GLU A 155 -1.64 -14.00 -3.75
N ARG A 156 -2.37 -15.12 -3.80
CA ARG A 156 -1.79 -16.45 -3.59
C ARG A 156 -0.83 -16.85 -4.71
N MET A 157 -1.08 -16.46 -5.95
CA MET A 157 -0.13 -16.66 -7.05
C MET A 157 1.16 -15.86 -6.83
N ILE A 158 1.09 -14.65 -6.26
CA ILE A 158 2.28 -13.89 -5.87
C ILE A 158 3.00 -14.60 -4.72
N LEU A 159 2.27 -15.08 -3.71
CA LEU A 159 2.83 -15.86 -2.61
C LEU A 159 3.58 -17.10 -3.11
N ASN A 160 3.01 -17.83 -4.06
CA ASN A 160 3.62 -19.02 -4.66
C ASN A 160 4.99 -18.74 -5.31
N SER A 161 5.26 -17.51 -5.75
CA SER A 161 6.57 -17.14 -6.31
C SER A 161 7.74 -17.20 -5.32
N TYR A 162 7.47 -17.20 -4.01
CA TYR A 162 8.48 -17.30 -2.96
C TYR A 162 8.13 -18.30 -1.85
N TYR A 163 6.97 -18.94 -1.92
CA TYR A 163 6.53 -19.99 -1.01
C TYR A 163 5.83 -21.11 -1.79
N GLU A 164 6.60 -22.11 -2.22
CA GLU A 164 6.16 -23.17 -3.15
C GLU A 164 4.96 -23.99 -2.64
N ALA A 165 4.81 -24.11 -1.31
CA ALA A 165 3.68 -24.82 -0.71
C ALA A 165 2.32 -24.10 -0.89
N ALA A 166 2.31 -22.86 -1.40
CA ALA A 166 1.08 -22.15 -1.71
C ALA A 166 0.35 -22.80 -2.90
N PRO A 167 -0.93 -23.19 -2.73
CA PRO A 167 -1.67 -23.88 -3.78
C PRO A 167 -2.00 -22.97 -4.97
N THR A 168 -1.92 -23.52 -6.18
CA THR A 168 -2.15 -22.81 -7.45
C THR A 168 -3.52 -23.05 -8.06
N TYR A 169 -4.36 -23.89 -7.44
CA TYR A 169 -5.73 -24.12 -7.89
C TYR A 169 -6.62 -22.91 -7.60
N THR A 170 -7.64 -22.70 -8.44
CA THR A 170 -8.70 -21.70 -8.23
C THR A 170 -10.05 -22.40 -8.02
N MET A 171 -11.04 -21.65 -7.54
CA MET A 171 -12.39 -22.16 -7.32
C MET A 171 -13.12 -22.30 -8.66
N LYS A 172 -13.58 -23.52 -8.97
CA LYS A 172 -14.15 -23.90 -10.28
C LYS A 172 -15.39 -23.10 -10.68
N TYR A 173 -16.25 -22.78 -9.72
CA TYR A 173 -17.56 -22.16 -9.93
C TYR A 173 -17.60 -20.66 -9.57
N VAL A 174 -16.45 -19.95 -9.60
CA VAL A 174 -16.36 -18.55 -9.13
C VAL A 174 -17.30 -17.65 -9.92
N ASP A 175 -17.40 -17.89 -11.22
CA ASP A 175 -18.25 -17.11 -12.12
C ASP A 175 -19.74 -17.38 -11.91
N GLN A 176 -20.09 -18.48 -11.21
CA GLN A 176 -21.47 -18.90 -10.91
C GLN A 176 -21.95 -18.45 -9.52
N LEU A 177 -21.14 -17.67 -8.80
CA LEU A 177 -21.55 -16.98 -7.58
C LEU A 177 -22.41 -15.75 -7.92
N THR A 178 -23.56 -15.98 -8.56
CA THR A 178 -24.57 -14.96 -8.86
C THR A 178 -25.95 -15.43 -8.43
N PRO A 179 -26.90 -14.52 -8.14
CA PRO A 179 -28.26 -14.90 -7.72
C PRO A 179 -28.97 -15.86 -8.69
N GLU A 180 -28.66 -15.79 -9.98
CA GLU A 180 -29.31 -16.56 -11.04
C GLU A 180 -28.78 -18.00 -11.15
N THR A 181 -27.50 -18.21 -10.83
CA THR A 181 -26.84 -19.52 -11.03
C THR A 181 -26.55 -20.27 -9.74
N ILE A 182 -26.64 -19.60 -8.59
CA ILE A 182 -26.32 -20.20 -7.30
C ILE A 182 -27.24 -21.38 -6.95
N ASN A 183 -26.66 -22.46 -6.43
CA ASN A 183 -27.37 -23.65 -5.96
C ASN A 183 -26.62 -24.30 -4.79
N GLU A 184 -27.20 -25.32 -4.17
CA GLU A 184 -26.62 -26.00 -3.01
C GLU A 184 -25.25 -26.64 -3.30
N GLU A 185 -25.04 -27.19 -4.51
CA GLU A 185 -23.75 -27.77 -4.92
C GLU A 185 -22.65 -26.69 -4.94
N ILE A 186 -22.93 -25.53 -5.54
CA ILE A 186 -21.99 -24.41 -5.63
C ILE A 186 -21.69 -23.85 -4.24
N LEU A 187 -22.69 -23.72 -3.36
CA LEU A 187 -22.50 -23.27 -1.99
C LEU A 187 -21.60 -24.22 -1.20
N GLU A 188 -21.87 -25.52 -1.27
CA GLU A 188 -21.05 -26.53 -0.59
C GLU A 188 -19.63 -26.57 -1.16
N TYR A 189 -19.48 -26.50 -2.49
CA TYR A 189 -18.15 -26.40 -3.12
C TYR A 189 -17.39 -25.16 -2.62
N THR A 190 -18.08 -24.00 -2.55
CA THR A 190 -17.48 -22.75 -2.06
C THR A 190 -17.04 -22.88 -0.61
N ARG A 191 -17.87 -23.51 0.23
CA ARG A 191 -17.58 -23.78 1.64
C ARG A 191 -16.34 -24.66 1.78
N VAL A 192 -16.28 -25.79 1.09
CA VAL A 192 -15.14 -26.70 1.11
C VAL A 192 -13.87 -26.00 0.60
N TYR A 193 -13.97 -25.24 -0.49
CA TYR A 193 -12.86 -24.43 -1.00
C TYR A 193 -12.33 -23.47 0.06
N LEU A 194 -13.19 -22.62 0.65
CA LEU A 194 -12.80 -21.65 1.68
C LEU A 194 -12.24 -22.32 2.94
N GLN A 195 -12.81 -23.45 3.37
CA GLN A 195 -12.29 -24.22 4.51
C GLN A 195 -10.90 -24.82 4.22
N THR A 196 -10.69 -25.31 3.00
CA THR A 196 -9.38 -25.83 2.55
C THR A 196 -8.34 -24.71 2.55
N LEU A 197 -8.70 -23.51 2.06
CA LEU A 197 -7.82 -22.35 2.13
C LEU A 197 -7.52 -21.92 3.57
N LYS A 198 -8.55 -21.89 4.43
CA LYS A 198 -8.37 -21.59 5.85
C LYS A 198 -7.39 -22.56 6.50
N GLN A 199 -7.48 -23.85 6.17
CA GLN A 199 -6.57 -24.86 6.66
C GLN A 199 -5.15 -24.64 6.12
N PHE A 200 -4.99 -24.37 4.82
CA PHE A 200 -3.69 -24.04 4.21
C PHE A 200 -3.01 -22.88 4.94
N TYR A 201 -3.71 -21.76 5.11
CA TYR A 201 -3.16 -20.59 5.81
C TYR A 201 -2.90 -20.88 7.29
N SER A 202 -3.76 -21.66 7.96
CA SER A 202 -3.52 -22.04 9.36
C SER A 202 -2.28 -22.92 9.52
N THR A 203 -2.02 -23.83 8.59
CA THR A 203 -0.79 -24.63 8.55
C THR A 203 0.42 -23.75 8.23
N THR A 204 0.30 -22.84 7.27
CA THR A 204 1.37 -21.89 6.90
C THR A 204 1.76 -21.00 8.08
N PHE A 205 0.78 -20.53 8.86
CA PHE A 205 1.03 -19.77 10.08
C PHE A 205 1.87 -20.58 11.08
N LYS A 206 1.49 -21.84 11.34
CA LYS A 206 2.22 -22.72 12.27
C LYS A 206 3.64 -22.97 11.79
N ALA A 207 3.82 -23.28 10.50
CA ALA A 207 5.14 -23.48 9.90
C ALA A 207 6.02 -22.23 10.07
N SER A 208 5.48 -21.05 9.77
CA SER A 208 6.21 -19.77 9.91
C SER A 208 6.62 -19.50 11.36
N VAL A 209 5.76 -19.85 12.33
CA VAL A 209 6.09 -19.73 13.76
C VAL A 209 7.20 -20.70 14.17
N THR A 210 7.18 -21.94 13.67
CA THR A 210 8.24 -22.91 13.91
C THR A 210 9.58 -22.38 13.39
N GLU A 211 9.64 -21.91 12.14
CA GLU A 211 10.86 -21.36 11.56
C GLU A 211 11.40 -20.16 12.36
N ILE A 212 10.52 -19.26 12.81
CA ILE A 212 10.91 -18.14 13.67
C ILE A 212 11.49 -18.65 15.00
N ASN A 213 10.87 -19.66 15.62
CA ASN A 213 11.37 -20.22 16.86
C ASN A 213 12.73 -20.91 16.67
N ASP A 214 12.93 -21.62 15.56
CA ASP A 214 14.21 -22.28 15.25
C ASP A 214 15.32 -21.25 15.05
N ILE A 215 15.02 -20.13 14.36
CA ILE A 215 15.93 -18.99 14.28
C ILE A 215 16.23 -18.47 15.68
N VAL A 216 15.21 -18.20 16.51
CA VAL A 216 15.42 -17.72 17.89
C VAL A 216 16.29 -18.68 18.71
N HIS A 217 16.09 -20.00 18.58
CA HIS A 217 16.88 -21.02 19.27
C HIS A 217 18.32 -21.13 18.77
N SER A 218 18.59 -20.70 17.54
CA SER A 218 19.95 -20.66 16.99
C SER A 218 20.82 -19.53 17.56
N PHE A 219 20.21 -18.51 18.17
CA PHE A 219 20.93 -17.40 18.80
C PHE A 219 21.07 -17.56 20.32
N ASP A 220 22.13 -16.99 20.88
CA ASP A 220 22.13 -16.68 22.31
C ASP A 220 21.05 -15.64 22.64
N LEU A 221 20.31 -15.86 23.73
CA LEU A 221 19.16 -15.02 24.10
C LEU A 221 19.56 -13.57 24.38
N GLU A 222 20.72 -13.33 24.99
CA GLU A 222 21.18 -11.97 25.27
C GLU A 222 21.70 -11.30 24.01
N GLU A 223 22.40 -12.02 23.14
CA GLU A 223 22.81 -11.52 21.83
C GLU A 223 21.59 -11.09 20.99
N LEU A 224 20.55 -11.93 20.93
CA LEU A 224 19.32 -11.62 20.19
C LEU A 224 18.61 -10.37 20.73
N LYS A 225 18.54 -10.22 22.07
CA LYS A 225 17.98 -9.00 22.70
C LYS A 225 18.78 -7.76 22.31
N ILE A 226 20.11 -7.85 22.32
CA ILE A 226 20.99 -6.74 21.93
C ILE A 226 20.81 -6.42 20.45
N LEU A 227 20.75 -7.43 19.58
CA LEU A 227 20.53 -7.29 18.14
C LEU A 227 19.21 -6.54 17.88
N ARG A 228 18.12 -7.02 18.49
CA ARG A 228 16.80 -6.37 18.40
C ARG A 228 16.86 -4.93 18.88
N ARG A 229 17.42 -4.68 20.07
CA ARG A 229 17.49 -3.33 20.65
C ARG A 229 18.31 -2.35 19.80
N LYS A 230 19.38 -2.81 19.16
CA LYS A 230 20.27 -1.96 18.34
C LYS A 230 19.72 -1.69 16.95
N HIS A 231 18.90 -2.58 16.40
CA HIS A 231 18.52 -2.54 14.98
C HIS A 231 17.02 -2.36 14.70
N THR A 232 16.15 -2.47 15.71
CA THR A 232 14.72 -2.21 15.56
C THR A 232 14.32 -0.84 16.07
N ASN A 233 13.25 -0.28 15.49
CA ASN A 233 12.62 0.95 15.95
C ASN A 233 11.12 0.71 16.10
N LYS A 234 10.64 0.74 17.35
CA LYS A 234 9.24 0.39 17.66
C LYS A 234 8.25 1.37 17.02
N SER A 235 8.56 2.67 17.00
CA SER A 235 7.71 3.68 16.37
C SER A 235 7.60 3.49 14.87
N LEU A 236 8.70 3.11 14.21
CA LEU A 236 8.71 2.77 12.78
C LEU A 236 7.88 1.51 12.52
N GLU A 237 8.12 0.44 13.30
CA GLU A 237 7.39 -0.82 13.23
C GLU A 237 5.88 -0.57 13.34
N ASP A 238 5.43 0.16 14.37
CA ASP A 238 4.00 0.44 14.59
C ASP A 238 3.37 1.24 13.44
N LEU A 239 4.15 2.08 12.76
CA LEU A 239 3.71 2.90 11.65
C LEU A 239 3.60 2.10 10.35
N VAL A 240 4.60 1.25 10.02
CA VAL A 240 4.57 0.43 8.80
C VAL A 240 3.70 -0.82 8.94
N THR A 241 3.38 -1.25 10.15
CA THR A 241 2.43 -2.35 10.42
C THR A 241 1.01 -1.86 10.70
N ASN A 242 0.83 -0.55 10.87
CA ASN A 242 -0.44 0.04 11.28
C ASN A 242 -1.02 -0.58 12.57
N ASN A 243 -0.16 -1.01 13.51
CA ASN A 243 -0.57 -1.77 14.71
C ASN A 243 -1.51 -1.01 15.67
N LYS A 244 -1.72 0.30 15.48
CA LYS A 244 -2.61 1.12 16.29
C LYS A 244 -4.08 1.07 15.85
N THR A 245 -4.39 0.51 14.69
CA THR A 245 -5.78 0.37 14.23
C THR A 245 -6.41 -0.92 14.78
N PHE A 246 -7.63 -0.83 15.30
CA PHE A 246 -8.40 -2.01 15.73
C PHE A 246 -8.98 -2.78 14.54
N ASP A 247 -9.23 -2.10 13.43
CA ASP A 247 -9.74 -2.71 12.21
C ASP A 247 -8.61 -3.41 11.44
N TYR A 248 -8.78 -4.71 11.21
CA TYR A 248 -7.87 -5.50 10.37
C TYR A 248 -8.21 -5.34 8.88
N TYR A 249 -9.50 -5.33 8.57
CA TYR A 249 -10.07 -5.15 7.24
C TYR A 249 -11.16 -4.09 7.28
N THR A 250 -11.36 -3.39 6.17
CA THR A 250 -12.52 -2.53 5.94
C THR A 250 -13.17 -2.91 4.63
N GLU A 251 -14.50 -3.01 4.62
CA GLU A 251 -15.24 -3.31 3.40
C GLU A 251 -15.65 -2.01 2.71
N THR A 252 -15.35 -1.86 1.43
CA THR A 252 -15.74 -0.69 0.63
C THR A 252 -16.18 -1.15 -0.75
N LYS A 253 -17.45 -0.92 -1.10
CA LYS A 253 -18.02 -1.29 -2.42
C LYS A 253 -17.85 -2.78 -2.77
N GLY A 254 -18.02 -3.67 -1.79
CA GLY A 254 -17.89 -5.13 -1.98
C GLY A 254 -16.45 -5.68 -1.90
N ASP A 255 -15.45 -4.80 -1.73
CA ASP A 255 -14.02 -5.13 -1.66
C ASP A 255 -13.52 -5.02 -0.21
N MET A 256 -12.84 -6.06 0.28
CA MET A 256 -12.25 -6.14 1.61
C MET A 256 -10.81 -5.65 1.58
N ILE A 257 -10.60 -4.42 2.06
CA ILE A 257 -9.29 -3.79 2.06
C ILE A 257 -8.57 -4.07 3.37
N GLN A 258 -7.40 -4.70 3.29
CA GLN A 258 -6.51 -4.92 4.42
C GLN A 258 -5.94 -3.58 4.94
N LYS A 259 -6.13 -3.31 6.24
CA LYS A 259 -5.58 -2.11 6.91
C LYS A 259 -4.32 -2.41 7.72
N ARG A 260 -4.20 -3.65 8.22
CA ARG A 260 -3.10 -4.07 9.07
C ARG A 260 -1.94 -4.62 8.26
N ASP A 261 -0.73 -4.46 8.77
CA ASP A 261 0.50 -5.02 8.22
C ASP A 261 0.75 -4.71 6.72
N PRO A 262 0.61 -3.44 6.27
CA PRO A 262 0.84 -3.11 4.86
C PRO A 262 2.26 -3.43 4.39
N ILE A 263 3.25 -3.38 5.29
CA ILE A 263 4.63 -3.76 5.01
C ILE A 263 4.83 -5.25 4.66
N TYR A 264 3.88 -6.11 5.00
CA TYR A 264 3.89 -7.53 4.67
C TYR A 264 2.96 -7.86 3.49
N MET A 265 2.19 -6.90 3.00
CA MET A 265 1.27 -7.07 1.88
C MET A 265 1.98 -6.75 0.56
N ASP A 266 1.97 -7.70 -0.38
CA ASP A 266 2.46 -7.47 -1.73
C ASP A 266 1.38 -6.83 -2.62
N PRO A 267 1.72 -5.85 -3.48
CA PRO A 267 0.73 -5.25 -4.36
C PRO A 267 0.38 -6.20 -5.52
N THR A 268 -0.91 -6.28 -5.85
CA THR A 268 -1.42 -7.07 -6.99
C THR A 268 -1.42 -6.29 -8.31
N HIS A 269 -1.30 -4.97 -8.26
CA HIS A 269 -1.43 -4.12 -9.45
C HIS A 269 -0.11 -4.04 -10.26
N PRO A 270 -0.13 -4.19 -11.60
CA PRO A 270 1.07 -4.32 -12.45
C PRO A 270 1.90 -3.05 -12.66
N PHE A 271 1.43 -1.93 -12.14
CA PHE A 271 2.10 -0.64 -12.24
C PHE A 271 2.43 -0.12 -10.85
N VAL A 272 3.27 0.92 -10.80
CA VAL A 272 3.83 1.59 -9.60
C VAL A 272 2.80 1.98 -8.51
N LYS A 273 1.50 1.94 -8.83
CA LYS A 273 0.40 2.11 -7.88
C LYS A 273 0.34 0.94 -6.91
N ALA A 274 0.73 1.21 -5.67
CA ALA A 274 0.62 0.32 -4.53
C ALA A 274 -0.03 1.05 -3.35
N HIS A 275 -0.39 0.30 -2.32
CA HIS A 275 -0.73 0.87 -1.02
C HIS A 275 0.51 1.50 -0.38
N PHE A 276 0.27 2.42 0.55
CA PHE A 276 1.36 3.08 1.28
C PHE A 276 2.08 2.08 2.18
N TYR A 277 3.42 2.11 2.18
CA TYR A 277 4.30 1.15 2.85
C TYR A 277 4.36 -0.25 2.22
N ALA A 278 3.92 -0.43 0.97
CA ALA A 278 4.18 -1.67 0.26
C ALA A 278 5.71 -1.96 0.23
N PRO A 279 6.16 -3.20 0.51
CA PRO A 279 7.57 -3.53 0.59
C PRO A 279 8.27 -3.46 -0.78
N ARG A 280 7.53 -3.78 -1.84
CA ARG A 280 7.97 -3.79 -3.23
C ARG A 280 6.85 -3.28 -4.13
N LYS A 281 7.21 -2.84 -5.34
CA LYS A 281 6.27 -2.37 -6.36
C LYS A 281 6.49 -3.16 -7.65
N MET A 282 5.40 -3.41 -8.37
CA MET A 282 5.47 -4.12 -9.65
C MET A 282 5.71 -3.12 -10.79
N ILE A 283 6.77 -3.37 -11.56
CA ILE A 283 7.10 -2.62 -12.78
C ILE A 283 7.22 -3.65 -13.91
N ALA A 284 6.30 -3.60 -14.87
CA ALA A 284 6.27 -4.50 -16.02
C ALA A 284 6.33 -6.00 -15.65
N GLY A 285 5.65 -6.39 -14.58
CA GLY A 285 5.60 -7.78 -14.09
C GLY A 285 6.75 -8.20 -13.18
N VAL A 286 7.74 -7.32 -12.95
CA VAL A 286 8.86 -7.59 -12.04
C VAL A 286 8.68 -6.80 -10.74
N PHE A 287 8.91 -7.46 -9.61
CA PHE A 287 8.92 -6.79 -8.32
C PHE A 287 10.25 -6.08 -8.07
N VAL A 288 10.18 -4.78 -7.80
CA VAL A 288 11.33 -3.94 -7.46
C VAL A 288 11.12 -3.39 -6.04
N PRO A 289 12.16 -3.40 -5.17
CA PRO A 289 12.05 -2.83 -3.83
C PRO A 289 11.57 -1.37 -3.87
N THR A 290 10.69 -1.00 -2.94
CA THR A 290 10.01 0.30 -2.94
C THR A 290 10.98 1.48 -2.93
N ILE A 291 12.13 1.36 -2.26
CA ILE A 291 13.15 2.42 -2.24
C ILE A 291 13.62 2.82 -3.65
N TRP A 292 13.91 1.86 -4.53
CA TRP A 292 14.45 2.14 -5.86
C TRP A 292 13.41 2.75 -6.79
N VAL A 293 12.18 2.25 -6.71
CA VAL A 293 11.04 2.80 -7.45
C VAL A 293 10.77 4.24 -7.01
N ASN A 294 10.84 4.50 -5.71
CA ASN A 294 10.62 5.83 -5.16
C ASN A 294 11.73 6.81 -5.58
N VAL A 295 13.00 6.39 -5.53
CA VAL A 295 14.13 7.19 -6.04
C VAL A 295 13.94 7.52 -7.52
N LEU A 296 13.60 6.52 -8.35
CA LEU A 296 13.36 6.71 -9.77
C LEU A 296 12.28 7.77 -10.03
N ILE A 297 11.18 7.73 -9.28
CA ILE A 297 10.10 8.72 -9.45
C ILE A 297 10.54 10.12 -9.03
N ILE A 298 11.32 10.26 -7.95
CA ILE A 298 11.86 11.57 -7.56
C ILE A 298 12.74 12.14 -8.69
N TRP A 299 13.53 11.30 -9.37
CA TRP A 299 14.31 11.72 -10.54
C TRP A 299 13.44 12.08 -11.74
N LEU A 300 12.37 11.31 -12.02
CA LEU A 300 11.40 11.68 -13.06
C LEU A 300 10.74 13.03 -12.77
N MET A 301 10.35 13.29 -11.51
CA MET A 301 9.84 14.60 -11.09
C MET A 301 10.87 15.70 -11.28
N THR A 302 12.13 15.45 -10.92
CA THR A 302 13.24 16.39 -11.08
C THR A 302 13.47 16.73 -12.55
N PHE A 303 13.44 15.71 -13.43
CA PHE A 303 13.56 15.89 -14.87
C PHE A 303 12.38 16.67 -15.46
N CYS A 304 11.16 16.37 -15.04
CA CYS A 304 9.97 17.14 -15.43
C CYS A 304 10.08 18.61 -15.01
N LEU A 305 10.49 18.89 -13.76
CA LEU A 305 10.71 20.26 -13.29
C LEU A 305 11.83 20.96 -14.08
N TYR A 306 12.89 20.24 -14.41
CA TYR A 306 13.98 20.77 -15.23
C TYR A 306 13.49 21.16 -16.63
N ILE A 307 12.67 20.33 -17.29
CA ILE A 307 12.03 20.66 -18.56
C ILE A 307 11.17 21.93 -18.43
N LEU A 308 10.34 22.01 -17.38
CA LEU A 308 9.49 23.18 -17.14
C LEU A 308 10.31 24.47 -16.93
N LEU A 309 11.45 24.36 -16.24
CA LEU A 309 12.40 25.45 -16.05
C LEU A 309 13.07 25.85 -17.37
N TYR A 310 13.59 24.87 -18.12
CA TYR A 310 14.30 25.10 -19.38
C TYR A 310 13.44 25.86 -20.40
N PHE A 311 12.18 25.44 -20.58
CA PHE A 311 11.24 26.12 -21.48
C PHE A 311 10.55 27.34 -20.84
N ARG A 312 10.87 27.66 -19.58
CA ARG A 312 10.25 28.73 -18.79
C ARG A 312 8.72 28.70 -18.83
N VAL A 313 8.15 27.49 -18.74
CA VAL A 313 6.70 27.27 -18.90
C VAL A 313 5.90 28.02 -17.85
N LEU A 314 6.31 27.92 -16.58
CA LEU A 314 5.64 28.58 -15.46
C LEU A 314 5.63 30.11 -15.64
N LYS A 315 6.77 30.70 -16.01
CA LYS A 315 6.89 32.13 -16.30
C LYS A 315 5.94 32.58 -17.42
N ARG A 316 5.89 31.84 -18.54
CA ARG A 316 4.98 32.15 -19.66
C ARG A 316 3.51 32.11 -19.24
N ILE A 317 3.13 31.14 -18.41
CA ILE A 317 1.76 31.05 -17.87
C ILE A 317 1.45 32.28 -16.99
N LEU A 318 2.36 32.67 -16.11
CA LEU A 318 2.19 33.83 -15.24
C LEU A 318 2.09 35.14 -16.04
N ASP A 319 2.98 35.36 -17.02
CA ASP A 319 2.96 36.56 -17.87
C ASP A 319 1.65 36.63 -18.69
N PHE A 320 1.14 35.49 -19.16
CA PHE A 320 -0.15 35.41 -19.85
C PHE A 320 -1.34 35.75 -18.93
N MET A 321 -1.33 35.24 -17.69
CA MET A 321 -2.36 35.59 -16.69
C MET A 321 -2.30 37.08 -16.31
N GLU A 322 -1.09 37.67 -16.23
CA GLU A 322 -0.91 39.10 -15.97
C GLU A 322 -1.51 39.97 -17.10
N GLN A 323 -1.40 39.52 -18.35
CA GLN A 323 -2.00 40.19 -19.52
C GLN A 323 -3.53 40.08 -19.57
N LEU A 324 -4.11 38.98 -19.12
CA LEU A 324 -5.56 38.77 -19.06
C LEU A 324 -6.24 39.51 -17.91
N SER A 325 -5.50 39.85 -16.85
CA SER A 325 -6.04 40.63 -15.74
C SER A 325 -6.33 42.06 -16.23
N PRO A 326 -7.60 42.53 -16.21
CA PRO A 326 -7.91 43.87 -16.68
C PRO A 326 -7.16 44.88 -15.82
N LYS A 327 -6.27 45.66 -16.44
CA LYS A 327 -5.67 46.83 -15.80
C LYS A 327 -6.82 47.73 -15.35
N LYS A 328 -7.08 47.78 -14.05
CA LYS A 328 -7.90 48.85 -13.45
C LYS A 328 -7.27 50.16 -13.90
N LYS A 329 -7.90 50.85 -14.85
CA LYS A 329 -7.62 52.26 -15.12
C LYS A 329 -7.90 52.99 -13.82
N SER A 330 -6.84 53.37 -13.10
CA SER A 330 -6.95 54.38 -12.06
C SER A 330 -7.30 55.68 -12.79
N TYR A 331 -8.53 56.15 -12.58
CA TYR A 331 -8.88 57.54 -12.82
C TYR A 331 -8.31 58.40 -11.70
#